data_AF-X0UT59-F1
#
_entry.id   AF-X0UT59-F1
#
_cell.length_a   1.000
_cell.length_b   1.000
_cell.length_c   1.000
_cell.angle_alpha   90.00
_cell.angle_beta   90.00
_cell.angle_gamma   90.00
#
_symmetry.space_group_name_H-M   'P 1'
#
loop_
_entity.id
_entity.type
_entity.pdbx_description
1 polymer ?
#
loop_
_entity_poly.entity_id
_entity_poly.type
_entity_poly.pdbx_seq_one_letter_code
_entity_poly.pdbx_strand_id
1 'polypeptide(L)' 'LDAVKNSKLPIRTIKELKEEAERICGKPEPVEFGKRVIAAVNWVDGTVIDVVRQVIE' A
#
# COMPACT_ATOMS: atom_id res chain seq x y z
N LEU A 1 -12.51 -17.53 0.61
CA LEU A 1 -11.53 -18.60 0.31
C LEU A 1 -12.16 -19.75 -0.48
N ASP A 2 -13.46 -20.01 -0.33
CA ASP A 2 -14.12 -21.14 -1.00
C ASP A 2 -14.02 -21.08 -2.53
N ALA A 3 -14.09 -19.89 -3.12
CA ALA A 3 -13.93 -19.70 -4.58
C ALA A 3 -12.55 -20.13 -5.12
N VAL A 4 -11.53 -20.22 -4.27
CA VAL A 4 -10.16 -20.63 -4.65
C VAL A 4 -9.76 -21.99 -4.04
N LYS A 5 -10.72 -22.68 -3.40
CA LYS A 5 -10.51 -23.99 -2.79
C LYS A 5 -10.15 -24.99 -3.89
N ASN A 6 -9.11 -25.80 -3.64
CA ASN A 6 -8.51 -26.75 -4.60
C ASN A 6 -7.74 -26.13 -5.77
N SER A 7 -7.49 -24.82 -5.77
CA SER A 7 -6.54 -24.24 -6.71
C SER A 7 -5.10 -24.54 -6.29
N LYS A 8 -4.17 -24.52 -7.26
CA LYS A 8 -2.72 -24.63 -7.01
C LYS A 8 -2.08 -23.28 -6.67
N LEU A 9 -2.89 -22.27 -6.35
CA LEU A 9 -2.39 -20.92 -6.09
C LEU A 9 -1.69 -20.88 -4.73
N PRO A 10 -0.56 -20.16 -4.61
CA PRO A 10 0.10 -19.95 -3.33
C PRO A 10 -0.67 -18.91 -2.52
N ILE A 11 -1.78 -19.33 -1.90
CA ILE A 11 -2.59 -18.47 -1.05
C ILE A 11 -1.82 -18.19 0.23
N ARG A 12 -1.46 -16.92 0.42
CA ARG A 12 -0.74 -16.42 1.60
C ARG A 12 -1.49 -15.25 2.19
N THR A 13 -1.21 -14.96 3.44
CA THR A 13 -1.66 -13.74 4.09
C THR A 13 -0.91 -12.54 3.52
N ILE A 14 -1.54 -11.37 3.57
CA ILE A 14 -0.88 -10.12 3.15
C ILE A 14 0.38 -9.81 3.97
N LYS A 15 0.45 -10.31 5.23
CA LYS A 15 1.60 -10.14 6.11
C LYS A 15 2.81 -10.93 5.63
N GLU A 16 2.62 -12.20 5.25
CA GLU A 16 3.70 -13.04 4.70
C GLU A 16 4.28 -12.44 3.41
N LEU A 17 3.43 -11.87 2.55
CA LEU A 17 3.87 -11.19 1.33
C LEU A 17 4.71 -9.94 1.64
N LYS A 18 4.30 -9.16 2.65
CA LYS A 18 5.08 -8.00 3.12
C LYS A 18 6.44 -8.42 3.66
N GLU A 19 6.48 -9.44 4.53
CA GLU A 19 7.71 -9.93 5.14
C GLU A 19 8.68 -10.52 4.10
N GLU A 20 8.15 -11.19 3.07
CA GLU A 20 8.94 -11.65 1.93
C GLU A 20 9.56 -10.49 1.14
N ALA A 21 8.78 -9.44 0.85
CA ALA A 21 9.29 -8.25 0.17
C ALA A 21 10.37 -7.53 0.99
N GLU A 22 10.14 -7.32 2.29
CA GLU A 22 11.13 -6.69 3.18
C GLU A 22 12.41 -7.53 3.35
N ARG A 23 12.31 -8.86 3.26
CA ARG A 23 13.49 -9.75 3.33
C ARG A 23 14.35 -9.70 2.07
N ILE A 24 13.73 -9.50 0.90
CA ILE A 24 14.45 -9.42 -0.39
C ILE A 24 15.04 -8.02 -0.58
N CYS A 25 14.24 -6.98 -0.33
CA CYS A 25 14.59 -5.59 -0.65
C CYS A 25 15.10 -4.79 0.55
N GLY A 26 14.94 -5.30 1.78
CA GLY A 26 15.10 -4.51 2.99
C GLY A 26 13.85 -3.71 3.33
N LYS A 27 13.89 -3.03 4.49
CA LYS A 27 12.85 -2.06 4.86
C LYS A 27 13.13 -0.72 4.15
N PRO A 28 12.16 -0.14 3.45
CA PRO A 28 12.36 1.13 2.76
C PRO A 28 12.59 2.26 3.76
N GLU A 29 13.46 3.20 3.40
CA GLU A 29 13.65 4.44 4.14
C GLU A 29 12.38 5.31 4.04
N PRO A 30 11.88 5.87 5.17
CA PRO A 30 10.70 6.72 5.13
C PRO A 30 10.99 8.04 4.39
N VAL A 31 10.05 8.47 3.55
CA VAL A 31 10.12 9.77 2.88
C VAL A 31 9.63 10.86 3.81
N GLU A 32 10.32 12.01 3.84
CA GLU A 32 9.87 13.18 4.59
C GLU A 32 8.83 13.99 3.79
N PHE A 33 7.66 14.21 4.40
CA PHE A 33 6.57 14.96 3.79
C PHE A 33 6.41 16.33 4.43
N GLY A 34 6.17 17.33 3.59
CA GLY A 34 5.81 18.67 3.99
C GLY A 34 4.36 18.82 4.42
N LYS A 35 4.02 20.01 4.91
CA LYS A 35 2.66 20.33 5.37
C LYS A 35 1.69 20.61 4.23
N ARG A 36 2.19 21.01 3.05
CA ARG A 36 1.38 21.37 1.89
C ARG A 36 0.73 20.12 1.27
N VAL A 37 -0.60 20.13 1.20
CA VAL A 37 -1.38 19.17 0.41
C VAL A 37 -1.35 19.62 -1.05
N ILE A 38 -1.00 18.71 -1.95
CA ILE A 38 -0.87 18.99 -3.39
C ILE A 38 -1.98 18.34 -4.23
N ALA A 39 -2.63 17.29 -3.71
CA ALA A 39 -3.79 16.66 -4.35
C ALA A 39 -4.70 15.99 -3.32
N ALA A 40 -5.98 15.84 -3.67
CA ALA A 40 -6.95 15.03 -2.94
C ALA A 40 -7.27 13.76 -3.76
N VAL A 41 -7.34 12.62 -3.08
CA VAL A 41 -7.75 11.34 -3.66
C VAL A 41 -9.23 11.14 -3.37
N ASN A 42 -10.05 11.22 -4.41
CA ASN A 42 -11.49 10.99 -4.32
C ASN A 42 -11.80 9.52 -4.55
N TRP A 43 -12.68 8.98 -3.72
CA TRP A 43 -13.30 7.68 -3.91
C TRP A 43 -14.42 7.74 -4.95
N VAL A 44 -14.83 6.58 -5.44
CA VAL A 44 -15.82 6.46 -6.53
C VAL A 44 -17.19 7.05 -6.18
N ASP A 45 -17.49 7.22 -4.88
CA ASP A 45 -18.72 7.84 -4.38
C ASP A 45 -18.59 9.37 -4.16
N GLY A 46 -17.45 9.96 -4.49
CA GLY A 46 -17.18 11.38 -4.32
C GLY A 46 -16.64 11.77 -2.94
N THR A 47 -16.47 10.83 -2.01
CA THR A 47 -15.81 11.10 -0.72
C THR A 47 -14.29 11.25 -0.89
N VAL A 48 -13.64 12.05 -0.05
CA VAL A 48 -12.18 12.14 -0.03
C VAL A 48 -11.65 11.04 0.89
N ILE A 49 -10.85 10.12 0.34
CA ILE A 49 -10.29 8.99 1.09
C ILE A 49 -8.84 9.24 1.54
N ASP A 50 -8.09 10.04 0.79
CA ASP A 50 -6.69 10.35 1.12
C ASP A 50 -6.23 11.68 0.48
N VAL A 51 -5.03 12.14 0.85
CA VAL A 51 -4.38 13.32 0.30
C VAL A 51 -2.92 13.06 -0.03
N VAL A 52 -2.44 13.63 -1.14
CA VAL A 52 -1.02 13.60 -1.49
C VAL A 52 -0.35 14.85 -0.92
N ARG A 53 0.74 14.65 -0.18
CA ARG A 53 1.56 15.72 0.41
C ARG A 53 2.81 15.98 -0.42
N GLN A 54 3.28 17.24 -0.40
CA GLN A 54 4.55 17.61 -0.99
C GLN A 54 5.71 16.84 -0.34
N VAL A 55 6.64 16.32 -1.14
CA VAL A 55 7.89 15.73 -0.66
C VAL A 55 8.88 16.85 -0.33
N ILE A 56 9.57 16.72 0.81
CA ILE A 56 10.70 17.59 1.16
C ILE A 56 11.97 16.90 0.63
N GLU A 57 12.80 17.65 -0.09
CA GLU A 57 14.16 17.23 -0.46
C GLU A 57 15.13 17.35 0.70
#